data_AF-A0A7Y7NNG8-F1
#
_entry.id   AF-A0A7Y7NNG8-F1
#
_cell.length_a   1.000
_cell.length_b   1.000
_cell.length_c   1.000
_cell.angle_alpha   90.00
_cell.angle_beta   90.00
_cell.angle_gamma   90.00
#
_symmetry.space_group_name_H-M   'P 1'
#
loop_
_entity.id
_entity.type
_entity.pdbx_description
1 polymer ?
#
loop_
_entity_poly.entity_id
_entity_poly.type
_entity_poly.pdbx_seq_one_letter_code
_entity_poly.pdbx_strand_id
1 'polypeptide(L)'
;MTKAPYYHDLTKTVLALLLLAILISSSFWIMKPFFPAIIWGGMIVISTWQVMLKIQSKVGGRRWLAMLIMLFLLISLLIIPMALVITSLVEMFQELFVSGNLLTEMKIPQPPEWLGTVPVVGSKLVVGWKEYARLNAADIYSKVSPHLNSIISWFLSQAGSLGMVLMHSFLTVVVAAVSYMHGETAAKGITLFARRVAGRAGEDAVMHAAKAVKGVAVGVVGTSLIQALLGAGGLLVAGINGVGLLASLIFLSSISPGGPSLILLPVTGWLFMNDQIGMAIFMAIWTIVVSNIDSVIRPILIKTGGDFPFLLIFVGVIGGLLSFGVTGLFIGPVMLAVTYSLLVQWVVEKEADEDSG
;
A
#
# COMPACT_ATOMS: atom_id res chain seq x y z
N MET A 1 71.93 -5.09 5.59
CA MET A 1 70.56 -5.05 6.13
C MET A 1 69.61 -5.50 5.03
N THR A 2 69.31 -6.79 4.98
CA THR A 2 68.40 -7.42 4.02
C THR A 2 66.96 -7.21 4.51
N LYS A 3 66.13 -6.52 3.73
CA LYS A 3 64.69 -6.40 4.00
C LYS A 3 64.07 -7.79 3.93
N ALA A 4 63.51 -8.26 5.05
CA ALA A 4 62.75 -9.51 5.07
C ALA A 4 61.53 -9.40 4.13
N PRO A 5 61.20 -10.45 3.36
CA PRO A 5 60.06 -10.45 2.47
C PRO A 5 58.75 -10.35 3.28
N TYR A 6 57.88 -9.43 2.86
CA TYR A 6 56.56 -9.21 3.44
C TYR A 6 55.65 -10.38 3.06
N TYR A 7 55.69 -11.48 3.82
CA TYR A 7 54.70 -12.54 3.69
C TYR A 7 53.36 -11.98 4.15
N HIS A 8 52.47 -11.67 3.21
CA HIS A 8 51.05 -11.51 3.53
C HIS A 8 50.58 -12.81 4.17
N ASP A 9 50.30 -12.75 5.46
CA ASP A 9 49.73 -13.84 6.22
C ASP A 9 48.31 -14.07 5.69
N LEU A 10 48.22 -14.88 4.64
CA LEU A 10 46.98 -15.19 3.91
C LEU A 10 45.91 -15.67 4.89
N THR A 11 46.32 -16.43 5.91
CA THR A 11 45.45 -16.88 7.00
C THR A 11 44.83 -15.71 7.76
N LYS A 12 45.61 -14.69 8.13
CA LYS A 12 45.07 -13.48 8.79
C LYS A 12 44.13 -12.69 7.88
N THR A 13 44.47 -12.58 6.60
CA THR A 13 43.64 -11.85 5.62
C THR A 13 42.32 -12.57 5.38
N VAL A 14 42.34 -13.90 5.21
CA VAL A 14 41.15 -14.75 5.05
C VAL A 14 40.29 -14.72 6.30
N LEU A 15 40.90 -14.83 7.49
CA LEU A 15 40.17 -14.75 8.76
C LEU A 15 39.54 -13.36 8.97
N ALA A 16 40.25 -12.28 8.63
CA ALA A 16 39.72 -10.92 8.69
C ALA A 16 38.55 -10.72 7.72
N LEU A 17 38.65 -11.24 6.48
CA LEU A 17 37.56 -11.21 5.51
C LEU A 17 36.35 -12.03 5.97
N LEU A 18 36.57 -13.21 6.55
CA LEU A 18 35.50 -14.05 7.10
C LEU A 18 34.79 -13.38 8.28
N LEU A 19 35.56 -12.82 9.23
CA LEU A 19 35.00 -12.08 10.36
C LEU A 19 34.23 -10.85 9.89
N LEU A 20 34.76 -10.11 8.92
CA LEU A 20 34.08 -8.96 8.34
C LEU A 20 32.80 -9.38 7.60
N ALA A 21 32.82 -10.48 6.86
CA ALA A 21 31.63 -11.03 6.20
C ALA A 21 30.57 -11.48 7.22
N ILE A 22 30.97 -12.15 8.31
CA ILE A 22 30.07 -12.55 9.41
C ILE A 22 29.48 -11.31 10.10
N LEU A 23 30.30 -10.30 10.38
CA LEU A 23 29.85 -9.07 11.03
C LEU A 23 28.85 -8.31 10.16
N ILE A 24 29.14 -8.17 8.86
CA ILE A 24 28.22 -7.57 7.89
C ILE A 24 26.93 -8.38 7.83
N SER A 25 27.01 -9.69 7.62
CA SER A 25 25.82 -10.56 7.51
C SER A 25 24.95 -10.52 8.77
N SER A 26 25.58 -10.51 9.95
CA SER A 26 24.89 -10.42 11.24
C SER A 26 24.19 -9.07 11.41
N SER A 27 24.85 -7.98 11.01
CA SER A 27 24.25 -6.64 11.00
C SER A 27 23.01 -6.58 10.10
N PHE A 28 23.10 -7.13 8.88
CA PHE A 28 21.96 -7.23 7.96
C PHE A 28 20.82 -8.08 8.52
N TRP A 29 21.12 -9.18 9.22
CA TRP A 29 20.08 -10.01 9.84
C TRP A 29 19.35 -9.27 10.96
N ILE A 30 20.06 -8.56 11.83
CA ILE A 30 19.46 -7.76 12.91
C ILE A 30 18.64 -6.60 12.33
N MET A 31 19.10 -5.98 11.24
CA MET A 31 18.38 -4.91 10.55
C MET A 31 17.16 -5.39 9.75
N LYS A 32 17.09 -6.69 9.42
CA LYS A 32 16.04 -7.29 8.59
C LYS A 32 14.61 -6.82 8.92
N PRO A 33 14.13 -6.87 10.18
CA PRO A 33 12.77 -6.44 10.52
C PRO A 33 12.54 -4.93 10.33
N PHE A 34 13.59 -4.11 10.29
CA PHE A 34 13.48 -2.66 10.14
C PHE A 34 13.51 -2.20 8.67
N PHE A 35 14.00 -3.03 7.74
CA PHE A 35 14.07 -2.66 6.32
C PHE A 35 12.73 -2.19 5.74
N PRO A 36 11.58 -2.85 6.01
CA PRO A 36 10.31 -2.36 5.52
C PRO A 36 10.02 -0.93 5.96
N ALA A 37 10.22 -0.61 7.24
CA ALA A 37 10.00 0.72 7.79
C ALA A 37 11.01 1.75 7.26
N ILE A 38 12.26 1.35 7.02
CA ILE A 38 13.29 2.21 6.43
C ILE A 38 12.96 2.56 4.98
N ILE A 39 12.61 1.56 4.18
CA ILE A 39 12.24 1.74 2.76
C ILE A 39 10.99 2.62 2.68
N TRP A 40 9.97 2.34 3.48
CA TRP A 40 8.74 3.12 3.52
C TRP A 40 8.95 4.56 4.01
N GLY A 41 9.65 4.72 5.13
CA GLY A 41 9.94 6.03 5.70
C GLY A 41 10.75 6.86 4.73
N GLY A 42 11.79 6.28 4.13
CA GLY A 42 12.59 6.90 3.08
C GLY A 42 11.75 7.28 1.86
N MET A 43 10.89 6.39 1.39
CA MET A 43 9.97 6.64 0.29
C MET A 43 9.07 7.85 0.56
N ILE A 44 8.42 7.90 1.73
CA ILE A 44 7.56 9.03 2.10
C ILE A 44 8.40 10.30 2.14
N VAL A 45 9.52 10.30 2.87
CA VAL A 45 10.36 11.51 3.05
C VAL A 45 10.91 12.03 1.72
N ILE A 46 11.40 11.16 0.84
CA ILE A 46 11.89 11.54 -0.49
C ILE A 46 10.76 12.19 -1.31
N SER A 47 9.56 11.63 -1.23
CA SER A 47 8.40 12.12 -2.00
C SER A 47 7.84 13.44 -1.49
N THR A 48 7.78 13.62 -0.17
CA THR A 48 7.20 14.78 0.51
C THR A 48 8.25 15.83 0.89
N TRP A 49 9.52 15.62 0.54
CA TRP A 49 10.63 16.53 0.87
C TRP A 49 10.33 17.98 0.50
N GLN A 50 9.76 18.20 -0.69
CA GLN A 50 9.40 19.53 -1.18
C GLN A 50 8.28 20.18 -0.35
N VAL A 51 7.35 19.36 0.17
CA VAL A 51 6.29 19.82 1.08
C VAL A 51 6.89 20.22 2.43
N MET A 52 7.82 19.42 2.95
CA MET A 52 8.54 19.71 4.19
C MET A 52 9.30 21.04 4.10
N LEU A 53 10.03 21.30 3.00
CA LEU A 53 10.74 22.56 2.80
C LEU A 53 9.78 23.77 2.69
N LYS A 54 8.65 23.62 1.99
CA LYS A 54 7.60 24.67 1.92
C LYS A 54 6.97 24.96 3.27
N ILE A 55 6.78 23.95 4.11
CA ILE A 55 6.29 24.14 5.48
C ILE A 55 7.37 24.82 6.32
N GLN A 56 8.63 24.38 6.21
CA GLN A 56 9.76 24.99 6.91
C GLN A 56 9.91 26.47 6.60
N SER A 57 9.77 26.88 5.33
CA SER A 57 9.80 28.30 4.98
C SER A 57 8.61 29.08 5.57
N LYS A 58 7.42 28.46 5.67
CA LYS A 58 6.23 29.10 6.27
C LYS A 58 6.30 29.23 7.79
N VAL A 59 6.98 28.32 8.50
CA VAL A 59 7.13 28.36 9.97
C VAL A 59 8.39 29.10 10.44
N GLY A 60 8.89 30.03 9.63
CA GLY A 60 10.04 30.88 9.97
C GLY A 60 11.38 30.15 9.99
N GLY A 61 11.53 29.11 9.16
CA GLY A 61 12.79 28.37 9.01
C GLY A 61 13.07 27.30 10.08
N ARG A 62 12.21 27.21 11.12
CA ARG A 62 12.38 26.28 12.24
C ARG A 62 12.07 24.84 11.82
N ARG A 63 13.13 24.06 11.58
CA ARG A 63 13.04 22.68 11.08
C ARG A 63 12.21 21.73 11.95
N TRP A 64 12.34 21.83 13.27
CA TRP A 64 11.61 20.96 14.20
C TRP A 64 10.09 21.17 14.13
N LEU A 65 9.61 22.41 13.92
CA LEU A 65 8.19 22.71 13.73
C LEU A 65 7.66 22.11 12.42
N ALA A 66 8.41 22.25 11.33
CA ALA A 66 8.04 21.65 10.05
C ALA A 66 7.98 20.12 10.14
N MET A 67 8.95 19.51 10.82
CA MET A 67 8.97 18.07 11.08
C MET A 67 7.74 17.64 11.91
N LEU A 68 7.37 18.35 12.97
CA LEU A 68 6.18 18.01 13.76
C LEU A 68 4.88 18.10 12.95
N ILE A 69 4.73 19.11 12.11
CA ILE A 69 3.56 19.24 11.21
C ILE A 69 3.53 18.06 10.23
N MET A 70 4.67 17.74 9.62
CA MET A 70 4.79 16.59 8.71
C MET A 70 4.50 15.27 9.43
N LEU A 71 4.95 15.12 10.68
CA LEU A 71 4.71 13.94 11.50
C LEU A 71 3.22 13.78 11.80
N PHE A 72 2.55 14.86 12.17
CA PHE A 72 1.11 14.86 12.42
C PHE A 72 0.32 14.49 11.16
N LEU A 73 0.69 15.05 10.00
CA LEU A 73 0.09 14.69 8.70
C LEU A 73 0.29 13.21 8.37
N LEU A 74 1.48 12.67 8.62
CA LEU A 74 1.82 11.27 8.34
C LEU A 74 1.09 10.31 9.28
N ILE A 75 1.02 10.64 10.57
CA ILE A 75 0.22 9.91 11.56
C ILE A 75 -1.27 9.93 11.18
N SER A 76 -1.80 11.09 10.81
CA SER A 76 -3.18 11.24 10.37
C SER A 76 -3.47 10.37 9.15
N LEU A 77 -2.58 10.40 8.15
CA LEU A 77 -2.73 9.64 6.91
C LEU A 77 -2.61 8.11 7.10
N LEU A 78 -1.74 7.63 8.00
CA LEU A 78 -1.50 6.20 8.17
C LEU A 78 -2.32 5.58 9.31
N ILE A 79 -2.31 6.19 10.48
CA ILE A 79 -2.84 5.59 11.71
C ILE A 79 -4.36 5.73 11.78
N ILE A 80 -4.94 6.86 11.35
CA ILE A 80 -6.39 7.08 11.46
C ILE A 80 -7.19 6.09 10.59
N PRO A 81 -6.89 5.91 9.28
CA PRO A 81 -7.63 4.94 8.46
C PRO A 81 -7.51 3.51 9.00
N MET A 82 -6.33 3.14 9.51
CA MET A 82 -6.13 1.84 10.15
C MET A 82 -6.94 1.69 11.44
N ALA A 83 -6.94 2.71 12.30
CA ALA A 83 -7.71 2.69 13.54
C ALA A 83 -9.20 2.53 13.26
N LEU A 84 -9.75 3.29 12.31
CA LEU A 84 -11.16 3.17 11.90
C LEU A 84 -11.50 1.77 11.42
N VAL A 85 -10.65 1.17 10.58
CA VAL A 85 -10.86 -0.20 10.11
C VAL A 85 -10.80 -1.20 11.26
N ILE A 86 -9.80 -1.10 12.13
CA ILE A 86 -9.64 -2.03 13.26
C ILE A 86 -10.83 -1.91 14.22
N THR A 87 -11.22 -0.71 14.62
CA THR A 87 -12.33 -0.50 15.57
C THR A 87 -13.63 -1.00 14.98
N SER A 88 -13.94 -0.67 13.72
CA SER A 88 -15.17 -1.13 13.08
C SER A 88 -15.20 -2.64 12.85
N LEU A 89 -14.05 -3.26 12.59
CA LEU A 89 -13.97 -4.72 12.53
C LEU A 89 -14.29 -5.33 13.91
N VAL A 90 -13.69 -4.80 14.98
CA VAL A 90 -13.95 -5.28 16.36
C VAL A 90 -15.41 -5.10 16.75
N GLU A 91 -16.02 -3.94 16.44
CA GLU A 91 -17.45 -3.67 16.67
C GLU A 91 -18.32 -4.68 15.91
N MET A 92 -18.04 -4.89 14.63
CA MET A 92 -18.76 -5.88 13.80
C MET A 92 -18.63 -7.30 14.37
N PHE A 93 -17.46 -7.69 14.89
CA PHE A 93 -17.27 -8.97 15.57
C PHE A 93 -18.10 -9.07 16.86
N GLN A 94 -18.14 -8.01 17.66
CA GLN A 94 -18.92 -8.01 18.91
C GLN A 94 -20.43 -8.12 18.62
N GLU A 95 -20.95 -7.37 17.67
CA GLU A 95 -22.38 -7.39 17.31
C GLU A 95 -22.82 -8.72 16.69
N LEU A 96 -21.99 -9.30 15.80
CA LEU A 96 -22.30 -10.56 15.14
C LEU A 96 -22.22 -11.77 16.08
N PHE A 97 -21.24 -11.81 16.99
CA PHE A 97 -20.87 -13.05 17.69
C PHE A 97 -21.03 -13.02 19.21
N VAL A 98 -20.89 -11.85 19.86
CA VAL A 98 -21.04 -11.74 21.33
C VAL A 98 -22.50 -11.43 21.68
N SER A 99 -23.11 -10.50 20.94
CA SER A 99 -24.50 -10.11 21.15
C SER A 99 -25.49 -11.02 20.42
N GLY A 100 -25.08 -11.73 19.35
CA GLY A 100 -25.92 -12.66 18.57
C GLY A 100 -27.11 -12.01 17.83
N ASN A 101 -27.29 -10.70 17.91
CA ASN A 101 -28.50 -10.01 17.45
C ASN A 101 -28.61 -9.97 15.92
N LEU A 102 -27.51 -9.74 15.20
CA LEU A 102 -27.52 -9.61 13.73
C LEU A 102 -27.92 -10.90 13.00
N LEU A 103 -27.55 -12.07 13.52
CA LEU A 103 -27.87 -13.37 12.91
C LEU A 103 -29.29 -13.85 13.26
N THR A 104 -29.82 -13.41 14.40
CA THR A 104 -31.16 -13.77 14.85
C THR A 104 -32.25 -12.90 14.19
N GLU A 105 -31.89 -11.67 13.79
CA GLU A 105 -32.79 -10.72 13.13
C GLU A 105 -32.61 -10.60 11.60
N MET A 106 -31.57 -11.19 11.00
CA MET A 106 -31.40 -11.21 9.54
C MET A 106 -32.49 -12.03 8.85
N LYS A 107 -33.62 -11.38 8.56
CA LYS A 107 -34.59 -11.85 7.56
C LYS A 107 -34.02 -11.52 6.19
N ILE A 108 -33.94 -12.51 5.30
CA ILE A 108 -33.65 -12.26 3.88
C ILE A 108 -34.73 -11.29 3.39
N PRO A 109 -34.37 -10.10 2.88
CA PRO A 109 -35.35 -9.15 2.39
C PRO A 109 -36.15 -9.78 1.24
N GLN A 110 -37.40 -9.33 1.07
CA GLN A 110 -38.23 -9.77 -0.04
C GLN A 110 -37.49 -9.53 -1.36
N PRO A 111 -37.69 -10.40 -2.38
CA PRO A 111 -36.99 -10.25 -3.66
C PRO A 111 -37.23 -8.83 -4.22
N PRO A 112 -36.16 -8.14 -4.65
CA PRO A 112 -36.27 -6.81 -5.24
C PRO A 112 -37.27 -6.79 -6.40
N GLU A 113 -38.05 -5.72 -6.56
CA GLU A 113 -39.11 -5.65 -7.57
C GLU A 113 -38.55 -5.72 -9.00
N TRP A 114 -37.35 -5.17 -9.21
CA TRP A 114 -36.65 -5.23 -10.51
C TRP A 114 -36.22 -6.64 -10.90
N LEU A 115 -36.08 -7.56 -9.95
CA LEU A 115 -35.67 -8.93 -10.24
C LEU A 115 -36.74 -9.63 -11.11
N GLY A 116 -38.01 -9.25 -10.95
CA GLY A 116 -39.12 -9.74 -11.74
C GLY A 116 -39.23 -9.15 -13.15
N THR A 117 -38.58 -8.01 -13.41
CA THR A 117 -38.65 -7.31 -14.71
C THR A 117 -37.58 -7.75 -15.70
N VAL A 118 -36.60 -8.57 -15.28
CA VAL A 118 -35.56 -9.13 -16.15
C VAL A 118 -36.17 -10.16 -17.12
N PRO A 119 -36.14 -9.94 -18.45
CA PRO A 119 -36.66 -10.89 -19.42
C PRO A 119 -35.94 -12.24 -19.32
N VAL A 120 -36.69 -13.34 -19.49
CA VAL A 120 -36.19 -14.74 -19.56
C VAL A 120 -35.71 -15.35 -18.22
N VAL A 121 -35.02 -14.61 -17.36
CA VAL A 121 -34.39 -15.16 -16.14
C VAL A 121 -35.04 -14.64 -14.85
N GLY A 122 -35.75 -13.51 -14.89
CA GLY A 122 -36.31 -12.86 -13.70
C GLY A 122 -37.29 -13.71 -12.90
N SER A 123 -38.21 -14.40 -13.57
CA SER A 123 -39.17 -15.29 -12.90
C SER A 123 -38.49 -16.48 -12.20
N LYS A 124 -37.43 -17.05 -12.79
CA LYS A 124 -36.63 -18.12 -12.17
C LYS A 124 -35.82 -17.61 -10.98
N LEU A 125 -35.26 -16.41 -11.08
CA LEU A 125 -34.51 -15.77 -10.00
C LEU A 125 -35.42 -15.39 -8.82
N VAL A 126 -36.63 -14.91 -9.09
CA VAL A 126 -37.64 -14.61 -8.04
C VAL A 126 -38.09 -15.88 -7.33
N VAL A 127 -38.28 -16.99 -8.06
CA VAL A 127 -38.64 -18.29 -7.45
C VAL A 127 -37.50 -18.82 -6.58
N GLY A 128 -36.26 -18.82 -7.10
CA GLY A 128 -35.08 -19.20 -6.31
C GLY A 128 -34.90 -18.31 -5.07
N TRP A 129 -35.04 -16.99 -5.21
CA TRP A 129 -34.96 -16.05 -4.10
C TRP A 129 -36.04 -16.30 -3.04
N LYS A 130 -37.28 -16.58 -3.45
CA LYS A 130 -38.36 -16.93 -2.53
C LYS A 130 -38.13 -18.26 -1.82
N GLU A 131 -37.45 -19.21 -2.47
CA GLU A 131 -37.07 -20.48 -1.86
C GLU A 131 -35.98 -20.28 -0.79
N TYR A 132 -34.97 -19.45 -1.06
CA TYR A 132 -33.98 -19.05 -0.07
C TYR A 132 -34.56 -18.18 1.05
N ALA A 133 -35.50 -17.28 0.75
CA ALA A 133 -36.18 -16.43 1.73
C ALA A 133 -37.15 -17.20 2.64
N ARG A 134 -37.51 -18.45 2.30
CA ARG A 134 -38.28 -19.37 3.16
C ARG A 134 -37.40 -20.19 4.10
N LEU A 135 -36.08 -20.21 3.91
CA LEU A 135 -35.17 -20.85 4.86
C LEU A 135 -35.26 -20.10 6.19
N ASN A 136 -35.44 -20.84 7.29
CA ASN A 136 -35.40 -20.24 8.62
C ASN A 136 -33.97 -19.76 8.92
N ALA A 137 -33.84 -18.73 9.77
CA ALA A 137 -32.54 -18.21 10.20
C ALA A 137 -31.60 -19.32 10.72
N ALA A 138 -32.15 -20.38 11.31
CA ALA A 138 -31.42 -21.56 11.77
C ALA A 138 -30.78 -22.41 10.64
N ASP A 139 -31.43 -22.52 9.47
CA ASP A 139 -30.93 -23.27 8.32
C ASP A 139 -29.88 -22.49 7.52
N ILE A 140 -30.02 -21.16 7.51
CA ILE A 140 -28.99 -20.25 6.99
C ILE A 140 -27.78 -20.29 7.92
N TYR A 141 -28.00 -20.25 9.24
CA TYR A 141 -26.94 -20.34 10.25
C TYR A 141 -26.14 -21.64 10.14
N SER A 142 -26.79 -22.79 9.96
CA SER A 142 -26.08 -24.08 9.85
C SER A 142 -25.22 -24.19 8.58
N LYS A 143 -25.61 -23.53 7.47
CA LYS A 143 -24.81 -23.51 6.22
C LYS A 143 -23.72 -22.44 6.20
N VAL A 144 -23.97 -21.31 6.85
CA VAL A 144 -23.05 -20.16 6.85
C VAL A 144 -22.04 -20.25 8.02
N SER A 145 -22.40 -20.87 9.14
CA SER A 145 -21.53 -21.04 10.33
C SER A 145 -20.16 -21.68 10.04
N PRO A 146 -19.99 -22.74 9.22
CA PRO A 146 -18.65 -23.26 8.93
C PRO A 146 -17.79 -22.25 8.14
N HIS A 147 -18.38 -21.51 7.19
CA HIS A 147 -17.67 -20.46 6.45
C HIS A 147 -17.30 -19.28 7.35
N LEU A 148 -18.21 -18.89 8.27
CA LEU A 148 -17.94 -17.86 9.27
C LEU A 148 -16.80 -18.28 10.21
N ASN A 149 -16.80 -19.51 10.71
CA ASN A 149 -15.73 -20.02 11.57
C ASN A 149 -14.37 -20.05 10.85
N SER A 150 -14.33 -20.34 9.56
CA SER A 150 -13.10 -20.23 8.75
C SER A 150 -12.64 -18.78 8.62
N ILE A 151 -13.54 -17.83 8.37
CA ILE A 151 -13.20 -16.39 8.31
C ILE A 151 -12.71 -15.88 9.68
N ILE A 152 -13.35 -16.31 10.77
CA ILE A 152 -12.99 -15.95 12.15
C ILE A 152 -11.61 -16.49 12.52
N SER A 153 -11.35 -17.78 12.28
CA SER A 153 -10.06 -18.39 12.59
C SER A 153 -8.93 -17.79 11.75
N TRP A 154 -9.20 -17.49 10.47
CA TRP A 154 -8.29 -16.71 9.64
C TRP A 154 -8.06 -15.31 10.22
N PHE A 155 -9.10 -14.58 10.61
CA PHE A 155 -8.96 -13.23 11.16
C PHE A 155 -8.25 -13.19 12.51
N LEU A 156 -8.57 -14.11 13.43
CA LEU A 156 -7.87 -14.26 14.71
C LEU A 156 -6.39 -14.59 14.50
N SER A 157 -6.05 -15.42 13.50
CA SER A 157 -4.66 -15.68 13.13
C SER A 157 -3.95 -14.42 12.61
N GLN A 158 -4.71 -13.49 12.01
CA GLN A 158 -4.22 -12.20 11.53
C GLN A 158 -4.28 -11.09 12.59
N ALA A 159 -4.96 -11.25 13.72
CA ALA A 159 -5.01 -10.22 14.75
C ALA A 159 -3.61 -9.88 15.29
N GLY A 160 -2.73 -10.89 15.43
CA GLY A 160 -1.32 -10.68 15.73
C GLY A 160 -0.56 -9.94 14.63
N SER A 161 -0.95 -10.10 13.37
CA SER A 161 -0.34 -9.38 12.24
C SER A 161 -0.79 -7.92 12.17
N LEU A 162 -2.00 -7.57 12.63
CA LEU A 162 -2.45 -6.18 12.76
C LEU A 162 -1.56 -5.38 13.73
N GLY A 163 -1.18 -5.96 14.87
CA GLY A 163 -0.22 -5.36 15.80
C GLY A 163 1.15 -5.14 15.15
N MET A 164 1.60 -6.10 14.32
CA MET A 164 2.82 -5.94 13.54
C MET A 164 2.73 -4.80 12.52
N VAL A 165 1.59 -4.64 11.82
CA VAL A 165 1.40 -3.51 10.88
C VAL A 165 1.40 -2.18 11.62
N LEU A 166 0.75 -2.09 12.79
CA LEU A 166 0.81 -0.89 13.63
C LEU A 166 2.23 -0.57 14.09
N MET A 167 2.98 -1.58 14.54
CA MET A 167 4.38 -1.41 14.94
C MET A 167 5.26 -0.95 13.77
N HIS A 168 5.07 -1.51 12.57
CA HIS A 168 5.78 -1.06 11.36
C HIS A 168 5.39 0.37 10.96
N SER A 169 4.12 0.74 11.12
CA SER A 169 3.64 2.10 10.86
C SER A 169 4.28 3.09 11.83
N PHE A 170 4.35 2.73 13.12
CA PHE A 170 5.06 3.51 14.13
C PHE A 170 6.56 3.65 13.81
N LEU A 171 7.25 2.55 13.47
CA LEU A 171 8.66 2.59 13.06
C LEU A 171 8.87 3.45 11.81
N THR A 172 7.95 3.39 10.85
CA THR A 172 7.97 4.23 9.63
C THR A 172 7.88 5.70 9.99
N VAL A 173 6.98 6.07 10.91
CA VAL A 173 6.84 7.43 11.44
C VAL A 173 8.14 7.89 12.11
N VAL A 174 8.77 7.04 12.93
CA VAL A 174 10.05 7.34 13.59
C VAL A 174 11.18 7.55 12.58
N VAL A 175 11.32 6.64 11.61
CA VAL A 175 12.34 6.78 10.55
C VAL A 175 12.09 8.04 9.74
N ALA A 176 10.84 8.34 9.40
CA ALA A 176 10.47 9.55 8.69
C ALA A 176 10.85 10.80 9.50
N ALA A 177 10.58 10.83 10.82
CA ALA A 177 10.96 11.94 11.70
C ALA A 177 12.48 12.19 11.69
N VAL A 178 13.28 11.14 11.89
CA VAL A 178 14.75 11.22 11.86
C VAL A 178 15.25 11.69 10.49
N SER A 179 14.65 11.18 9.42
CA SER A 179 15.00 11.54 8.03
C SER A 179 14.59 12.96 7.68
N TYR A 180 13.45 13.47 8.16
CA TYR A 180 13.11 14.89 8.03
C TYR A 180 14.04 15.79 8.82
N MET A 181 14.67 15.33 9.89
CA MET A 181 15.63 16.11 10.68
C MET A 181 17.05 16.11 10.08
N HIS A 182 17.50 14.99 9.50
CA HIS A 182 18.89 14.81 9.08
C HIS A 182 19.06 14.32 7.62
N GLY A 183 18.02 14.42 6.80
CA GLY A 183 17.95 13.84 5.46
C GLY A 183 19.04 14.30 4.50
N GLU A 184 19.50 15.55 4.60
CA GLU A 184 20.59 16.07 3.75
C GLU A 184 21.92 15.41 4.09
N THR A 185 22.17 15.11 5.37
CA THR A 185 23.38 14.39 5.80
C THR A 185 23.35 12.95 5.29
N ALA A 186 22.20 12.29 5.39
CA ALA A 186 22.01 10.95 4.84
C ALA A 186 22.19 10.92 3.32
N ALA A 187 21.57 11.85 2.59
CA ALA A 187 21.69 11.95 1.14
C ALA A 187 23.14 12.21 0.69
N LYS A 188 23.86 13.11 1.37
CA LYS A 188 25.30 13.33 1.12
C LYS A 188 26.11 12.08 1.35
N GLY A 189 25.87 11.35 2.45
CA GLY A 189 26.57 10.10 2.76
C GLY A 189 26.38 9.03 1.69
N ILE A 190 25.13 8.81 1.25
CA ILE A 190 24.80 7.85 0.20
C ILE A 190 25.43 8.25 -1.13
N THR A 191 25.37 9.53 -1.50
CA THR A 191 25.94 10.04 -2.76
C THR A 191 27.46 9.92 -2.78
N LEU A 192 28.14 10.28 -1.68
CA LEU A 192 29.60 10.15 -1.57
C LEU A 192 30.04 8.69 -1.59
N PHE A 193 29.28 7.79 -0.96
CA PHE A 193 29.53 6.35 -1.02
C PHE A 193 29.40 5.83 -2.45
N ALA A 194 28.31 6.17 -3.15
CA ALA A 194 28.11 5.76 -4.53
C ALA A 194 29.20 6.31 -5.46
N ARG A 195 29.62 7.57 -5.25
CA ARG A 195 30.75 8.17 -5.96
C ARG A 195 32.06 7.42 -5.72
N ARG A 196 32.28 6.92 -4.50
CA ARG A 196 33.48 6.14 -4.15
C ARG A 196 33.51 4.80 -4.90
N VAL A 197 32.34 4.19 -5.11
CA VAL A 197 32.20 2.88 -5.76
C VAL A 197 32.27 2.97 -7.28
N ALA A 198 31.57 3.93 -7.89
CA ALA A 198 31.38 3.98 -9.35
C ALA A 198 31.61 5.37 -9.97
N GLY A 199 32.25 6.30 -9.26
CA GLY A 199 32.52 7.65 -9.77
C GLY A 199 31.23 8.42 -10.05
N ARG A 200 31.18 9.17 -11.16
CA ARG A 200 29.99 9.96 -11.55
C ARG A 200 28.76 9.09 -11.80
N ALA A 201 28.93 7.95 -12.46
CA ALA A 201 27.84 6.99 -12.71
C ALA A 201 27.15 6.54 -11.40
N GLY A 202 27.90 6.45 -10.30
CA GLY A 202 27.33 6.16 -8.97
C GLY A 202 26.46 7.31 -8.42
N GLU A 203 26.86 8.56 -8.60
CA GLU A 203 26.06 9.73 -8.19
C GLU A 203 24.75 9.80 -9.00
N ASP A 204 24.85 9.58 -10.31
CA ASP A 204 23.69 9.58 -11.21
C ASP A 204 22.72 8.44 -10.85
N ALA A 205 23.24 7.22 -10.62
CA ALA A 205 22.43 6.08 -10.19
C ALA A 205 21.62 6.38 -8.91
N VAL A 206 22.23 7.03 -7.92
CA VAL A 206 21.52 7.45 -6.69
C VAL A 206 20.41 8.46 -7.00
N MET A 207 20.68 9.44 -7.87
CA MET A 207 19.70 10.44 -8.27
C MET A 207 18.52 9.82 -9.05
N HIS A 208 18.81 8.89 -9.97
CA HIS A 208 17.79 8.16 -10.71
C HIS A 208 16.95 7.25 -9.82
N ALA A 209 17.59 6.53 -8.90
CA ALA A 209 16.88 5.75 -7.89
C ALA A 209 15.97 6.63 -7.03
N ALA A 210 16.43 7.80 -6.59
CA ALA A 210 15.62 8.74 -5.82
C ALA A 210 14.41 9.27 -6.61
N LYS A 211 14.59 9.57 -7.90
CA LYS A 211 13.48 9.97 -8.80
C LYS A 211 12.48 8.83 -9.00
N ALA A 212 12.94 7.60 -9.19
CA ALA A 212 12.08 6.42 -9.32
C ALA A 212 11.28 6.17 -8.04
N VAL A 213 11.93 6.19 -6.86
CA VAL A 213 11.25 6.08 -5.56
C VAL A 213 10.21 7.19 -5.41
N LYS A 214 10.56 8.44 -5.69
CA LYS A 214 9.61 9.56 -5.65
C LYS A 214 8.40 9.33 -6.57
N GLY A 215 8.64 8.90 -7.82
CA GLY A 215 7.59 8.63 -8.80
C GLY A 215 6.62 7.57 -8.30
N VAL A 216 7.13 6.44 -7.81
CA VAL A 216 6.28 5.37 -7.26
C VAL A 216 5.53 5.83 -6.01
N ALA A 217 6.19 6.57 -5.11
CA ALA A 217 5.57 7.08 -3.88
C ALA A 217 4.39 8.00 -4.17
N VAL A 218 4.61 9.01 -5.01
CA VAL A 218 3.59 9.99 -5.39
C VAL A 218 2.49 9.30 -6.19
N GLY A 219 2.84 8.36 -7.06
CA GLY A 219 1.89 7.52 -7.77
C GLY A 219 0.98 6.76 -6.81
N VAL A 220 1.52 5.90 -5.95
CA VAL A 220 0.75 5.03 -5.05
C VAL A 220 -0.05 5.82 -4.02
N VAL A 221 0.59 6.72 -3.27
CA VAL A 221 -0.06 7.48 -2.18
C VAL A 221 -1.00 8.55 -2.75
N GLY A 222 -0.61 9.18 -3.85
CA GLY A 222 -1.43 10.18 -4.52
C GLY A 222 -2.68 9.57 -5.14
N THR A 223 -2.56 8.43 -5.84
CA THR A 223 -3.74 7.73 -6.37
C THR A 223 -4.62 7.21 -5.26
N SER A 224 -4.06 6.62 -4.20
CA SER A 224 -4.87 6.06 -3.12
C SER A 224 -5.69 7.12 -2.40
N LEU A 225 -5.12 8.31 -2.18
CA LEU A 225 -5.85 9.43 -1.57
C LEU A 225 -6.97 9.94 -2.49
N ILE A 226 -6.69 10.10 -3.78
CA ILE A 226 -7.71 10.54 -4.75
C ILE A 226 -8.82 9.48 -4.88
N GLN A 227 -8.47 8.20 -4.96
CA GLN A 227 -9.44 7.10 -5.02
C GLN A 227 -10.30 7.02 -3.75
N ALA A 228 -9.70 7.22 -2.58
CA ALA A 228 -10.43 7.25 -1.31
C ALA A 228 -11.40 8.44 -1.25
N LEU A 229 -10.98 9.63 -1.71
CA LEU A 229 -11.82 10.82 -1.74
C LEU A 229 -12.97 10.70 -2.76
N LEU A 230 -12.68 10.21 -3.96
CA LEU A 230 -13.71 9.97 -4.98
C LEU A 230 -14.66 8.85 -4.56
N GLY A 231 -14.13 7.77 -3.97
CA GLY A 231 -14.91 6.70 -3.38
C GLY A 231 -15.84 7.24 -2.29
N ALA A 232 -15.30 8.01 -1.34
CA ALA A 232 -16.08 8.67 -0.29
C ALA A 232 -17.16 9.58 -0.88
N GLY A 233 -16.83 10.38 -1.89
CA GLY A 233 -17.79 11.25 -2.58
C GLY A 233 -18.94 10.47 -3.22
N GLY A 234 -18.64 9.36 -3.91
CA GLY A 234 -19.65 8.47 -4.47
C GLY A 234 -20.55 7.85 -3.40
N LEU A 235 -19.95 7.39 -2.30
CA LEU A 235 -20.69 6.82 -1.16
C LEU A 235 -21.60 7.83 -0.47
N LEU A 236 -21.15 9.10 -0.34
CA LEU A 236 -21.96 10.19 0.20
C LEU A 236 -23.16 10.50 -0.69
N VAL A 237 -22.94 10.57 -2.01
CA VAL A 237 -24.01 10.81 -3.00
C VAL A 237 -25.03 9.66 -2.98
N ALA A 238 -24.57 8.43 -2.83
CA ALA A 238 -25.42 7.25 -2.70
C ALA A 238 -26.12 7.14 -1.33
N GLY A 239 -25.87 8.05 -0.39
CA GLY A 239 -26.52 8.05 0.93
C GLY A 239 -26.11 6.89 1.83
N ILE A 240 -24.90 6.36 1.65
CA ILE A 240 -24.43 5.18 2.39
C ILE A 240 -23.89 5.58 3.75
N ASN A 241 -24.34 4.90 4.80
CA ASN A 241 -23.83 5.08 6.15
C ASN A 241 -22.42 4.47 6.30
N GLY A 242 -21.58 5.07 7.16
CA GLY A 242 -20.22 4.54 7.39
C GLY A 242 -19.20 4.90 6.31
N VAL A 243 -19.40 6.02 5.58
CA VAL A 243 -18.47 6.49 4.54
C VAL A 243 -17.02 6.54 5.03
N GLY A 244 -16.77 6.97 6.27
CA GLY A 244 -15.41 7.05 6.81
C GLY A 244 -14.69 5.69 6.84
N LEU A 245 -15.38 4.63 7.23
CA LEU A 245 -14.84 3.27 7.23
C LEU A 245 -14.59 2.78 5.80
N LEU A 246 -15.59 2.90 4.93
CA LEU A 246 -15.49 2.45 3.55
C LEU A 246 -14.41 3.21 2.77
N ALA A 247 -14.30 4.53 2.99
CA ALA A 247 -13.22 5.35 2.42
C ALA A 247 -11.84 4.93 2.94
N SER A 248 -11.73 4.57 4.22
CA SER A 248 -10.49 4.04 4.80
C SER A 248 -10.12 2.69 4.20
N LEU A 249 -11.08 1.80 4.00
CA LEU A 249 -10.87 0.54 3.28
C LEU A 249 -10.47 0.79 1.83
N ILE A 250 -11.08 1.77 1.15
CA ILE A 250 -10.72 2.13 -0.23
C ILE A 250 -9.28 2.64 -0.25
N PHE A 251 -8.90 3.52 0.67
CA PHE A 251 -7.52 4.02 0.79
C PHE A 251 -6.51 2.88 0.98
N LEU A 252 -6.78 1.95 1.90
CA LEU A 252 -5.88 0.82 2.20
C LEU A 252 -5.84 -0.21 1.06
N SER A 253 -6.95 -0.45 0.37
CA SER A 253 -7.00 -1.39 -0.77
C SER A 253 -6.37 -0.81 -2.04
N SER A 254 -6.43 0.51 -2.24
CA SER A 254 -5.94 1.23 -3.43
C SER A 254 -4.42 1.12 -3.66
N ILE A 255 -3.70 0.58 -2.68
CA ILE A 255 -2.28 0.25 -2.81
C ILE A 255 -2.11 -0.82 -3.90
N SER A 256 -3.03 -1.78 -3.98
CA SER A 256 -3.11 -2.71 -5.10
C SER A 256 -3.87 -2.07 -6.27
N PRO A 257 -3.40 -2.25 -7.51
CA PRO A 257 -4.19 -1.90 -8.69
C PRO A 257 -5.58 -2.55 -8.63
N GLY A 258 -6.62 -1.78 -8.95
CA GLY A 258 -8.02 -2.21 -8.85
C GLY A 258 -8.58 -2.31 -7.41
N GLY A 259 -7.81 -1.99 -6.37
CA GLY A 259 -8.22 -2.08 -4.96
C GLY A 259 -9.62 -1.54 -4.63
N PRO A 260 -10.02 -0.34 -5.10
CA PRO A 260 -11.35 0.22 -4.81
C PRO A 260 -12.52 -0.66 -5.25
N SER A 261 -12.34 -1.44 -6.33
CA SER A 261 -13.41 -2.31 -6.87
C SER A 261 -13.84 -3.36 -5.85
N LEU A 262 -12.90 -3.86 -5.04
CA LEU A 262 -13.17 -4.89 -4.03
C LEU A 262 -14.20 -4.42 -2.98
N ILE A 263 -14.31 -3.11 -2.76
CA ILE A 263 -15.19 -2.52 -1.76
C ILE A 263 -16.43 -1.93 -2.42
N LEU A 264 -16.26 -1.23 -3.54
CA LEU A 264 -17.37 -0.55 -4.21
C LEU A 264 -18.31 -1.52 -4.96
N LEU A 265 -17.83 -2.68 -5.42
CA LEU A 265 -18.69 -3.68 -6.07
C LEU A 265 -19.70 -4.30 -5.09
N PRO A 266 -19.31 -4.79 -3.90
CA PRO A 266 -20.28 -5.24 -2.89
C PRO A 266 -21.27 -4.15 -2.50
N VAL A 267 -20.81 -2.91 -2.35
CA VAL A 267 -21.67 -1.77 -2.05
C VAL A 267 -22.71 -1.54 -3.15
N THR A 268 -22.29 -1.59 -4.41
CA THR A 268 -23.18 -1.47 -5.57
C THR A 268 -24.22 -2.59 -5.58
N GLY A 269 -23.80 -3.83 -5.30
CA GLY A 269 -24.70 -4.99 -5.18
C GLY A 269 -25.71 -4.82 -4.05
N TRP A 270 -25.28 -4.29 -2.90
CA TRP A 270 -26.17 -3.99 -1.78
C TRP A 270 -27.24 -2.97 -2.14
N LEU A 271 -26.91 -1.92 -2.92
CA LEU A 271 -27.91 -0.96 -3.40
C LEU A 271 -28.95 -1.59 -4.34
N PHE A 272 -28.53 -2.52 -5.21
CA PHE A 272 -29.46 -3.30 -6.03
C PHE A 272 -30.40 -4.17 -5.18
N MET A 273 -29.92 -4.70 -4.06
CA MET A 273 -30.75 -5.50 -3.14
C MET A 273 -31.77 -4.66 -2.36
N ASN A 274 -31.55 -3.35 -2.22
CA ASN A 274 -32.43 -2.43 -1.49
C ASN A 274 -33.34 -1.60 -2.43
N ASP A 275 -33.56 -2.07 -3.66
CA ASP A 275 -34.39 -1.42 -4.69
C ASP A 275 -33.97 0.03 -5.07
N GLN A 276 -32.74 0.44 -4.72
CA GLN A 276 -32.20 1.76 -5.07
C GLN A 276 -31.52 1.76 -6.44
N ILE A 277 -32.26 1.39 -7.49
CA ILE A 277 -31.72 1.13 -8.84
C ILE A 277 -30.95 2.33 -9.41
N GLY A 278 -31.48 3.54 -9.24
CA GLY A 278 -30.84 4.76 -9.75
C GLY A 278 -29.45 4.98 -9.14
N MET A 279 -29.34 4.85 -7.81
CA MET A 279 -28.07 4.96 -7.11
C MET A 279 -27.15 3.76 -7.37
N ALA A 280 -27.71 2.57 -7.56
CA ALA A 280 -26.95 1.37 -7.90
C ALA A 280 -26.28 1.49 -9.29
N ILE A 281 -27.00 2.00 -10.30
CA ILE A 281 -26.42 2.26 -11.63
C ILE A 281 -25.35 3.35 -11.54
N PHE A 282 -25.63 4.44 -10.82
CA PHE A 282 -24.64 5.50 -10.57
C PHE A 282 -23.37 4.92 -9.93
N MET A 283 -23.50 4.13 -8.86
CA MET A 283 -22.38 3.51 -8.16
C MET A 283 -21.64 2.48 -9.02
N ALA A 284 -22.32 1.73 -9.88
CA ALA A 284 -21.68 0.82 -10.82
C ALA A 284 -20.75 1.57 -11.79
N ILE A 285 -21.26 2.64 -12.39
CA ILE A 285 -20.47 3.50 -13.30
C ILE A 285 -19.34 4.17 -12.53
N TRP A 286 -19.63 4.71 -11.34
CA TRP A 286 -18.64 5.37 -10.49
C TRP A 286 -17.52 4.43 -10.05
N THR A 287 -17.85 3.17 -9.75
CA THR A 287 -16.87 2.13 -9.42
C THR A 287 -15.89 1.91 -10.55
N ILE A 288 -16.37 1.78 -11.79
CA ILE A 288 -15.52 1.62 -12.97
C ILE A 288 -14.58 2.84 -13.11
N VAL A 289 -15.11 4.05 -12.95
CA VAL A 289 -14.32 5.29 -13.03
C VAL A 289 -13.24 5.33 -11.96
N VAL A 290 -13.60 5.12 -10.69
CA VAL A 290 -12.66 5.18 -9.55
C VAL A 290 -11.61 4.07 -9.63
N SER A 291 -11.98 2.87 -10.05
CA SER A 291 -11.05 1.74 -10.15
C SER A 291 -10.05 1.89 -11.29
N ASN A 292 -10.40 2.56 -12.39
CA ASN A 292 -9.50 2.78 -13.54
C ASN A 292 -8.73 4.11 -13.45
N ILE A 293 -9.00 4.94 -12.43
CA ILE A 293 -8.40 6.26 -12.34
C ILE A 293 -6.88 6.21 -12.11
N ASP A 294 -6.37 5.13 -11.53
CA ASP A 294 -4.94 4.92 -11.29
C ASP A 294 -4.13 4.87 -12.60
N SER A 295 -4.73 4.33 -13.66
CA SER A 295 -4.16 4.23 -15.00
C SER A 295 -4.00 5.60 -15.67
N VAL A 296 -4.79 6.59 -15.26
CA VAL A 296 -4.74 7.98 -15.77
C VAL A 296 -3.92 8.87 -14.85
N ILE A 297 -4.09 8.74 -13.55
CA ILE A 297 -3.49 9.63 -12.55
C ILE A 297 -2.00 9.33 -12.36
N ARG A 298 -1.55 8.07 -12.42
CA ARG A 298 -0.11 7.76 -12.25
C ARG A 298 0.74 8.49 -13.29
N PRO A 299 0.46 8.44 -14.61
CA PRO A 299 1.24 9.22 -15.59
C PRO A 299 1.21 10.73 -15.32
N ILE A 300 0.06 11.28 -14.92
CA ILE A 300 -0.08 12.73 -14.67
C ILE A 300 0.69 13.17 -13.43
N LEU A 301 0.71 12.35 -12.37
CA LEU A 301 1.46 12.60 -11.13
C LEU A 301 2.97 12.38 -11.33
N ILE A 302 3.35 11.43 -12.19
CA ILE A 302 4.73 11.04 -12.49
C ILE A 302 5.22 11.78 -13.74
N LYS A 303 5.07 13.10 -13.80
CA LYS A 303 5.60 13.95 -14.89
C LYS A 303 7.15 14.02 -14.93
N THR A 304 7.86 12.98 -14.48
CA THR A 304 9.33 12.90 -14.53
C THR A 304 9.78 11.45 -14.70
N GLY A 305 10.03 11.05 -15.96
CA GLY A 305 11.16 10.20 -16.32
C GLY A 305 11.04 8.68 -16.14
N GLY A 306 9.88 8.08 -16.39
CA GLY A 306 9.79 6.62 -16.58
C GLY A 306 8.35 6.13 -16.66
N ASP A 307 7.92 5.71 -17.85
CA ASP A 307 6.68 4.95 -18.01
C ASP A 307 6.89 3.53 -17.47
N PHE A 308 6.63 3.33 -16.17
CA PHE A 308 6.69 1.99 -15.61
C PHE A 308 5.53 1.16 -16.16
N PRO A 309 5.79 0.05 -16.88
CA PRO A 309 4.71 -0.78 -17.40
C PRO A 309 3.81 -1.25 -16.27
N PHE A 310 2.49 -1.20 -16.46
CA PHE A 310 1.51 -1.69 -15.47
C PHE A 310 1.86 -3.09 -14.96
N LEU A 311 2.31 -3.96 -15.87
CA LEU A 311 2.74 -5.33 -15.57
C LEU A 311 3.87 -5.36 -14.52
N LEU A 312 4.81 -4.42 -14.56
CA LEU A 312 5.93 -4.36 -13.62
C LEU A 312 5.45 -4.03 -12.21
N ILE A 313 4.52 -3.09 -12.08
CA ILE A 313 3.91 -2.74 -10.79
C ILE A 313 3.08 -3.91 -10.26
N PHE A 314 2.27 -4.54 -11.12
CA PHE A 314 1.44 -5.70 -10.77
C PHE A 314 2.27 -6.89 -10.31
N VAL A 315 3.32 -7.25 -11.06
CA VAL A 315 4.28 -8.30 -10.68
C VAL A 315 5.01 -7.91 -9.40
N GLY A 316 5.35 -6.64 -9.22
CA GLY A 316 5.93 -6.13 -7.97
C GLY A 316 5.01 -6.31 -6.78
N VAL A 317 3.74 -5.97 -6.90
CA VAL A 317 2.72 -6.15 -5.86
C VAL A 317 2.60 -7.62 -5.47
N ILE A 318 2.41 -8.51 -6.45
CA ILE A 318 2.22 -9.94 -6.20
C ILE A 318 3.51 -10.58 -5.67
N GLY A 319 4.64 -10.37 -6.34
CA GLY A 319 5.93 -10.92 -5.94
C GLY A 319 6.38 -10.40 -4.58
N GLY A 320 6.10 -9.13 -4.28
CA GLY A 320 6.30 -8.52 -2.98
C GLY A 320 5.45 -9.18 -1.91
N LEU A 321 4.14 -9.32 -2.14
CA LEU A 321 3.21 -9.98 -1.22
C LEU A 321 3.63 -11.42 -0.90
N LEU A 322 4.07 -12.18 -1.90
CA LEU A 322 4.54 -13.56 -1.72
C LEU A 322 5.86 -13.63 -0.95
N SER A 323 6.76 -12.65 -1.12
CA SER A 323 8.11 -12.67 -0.53
C SER A 323 8.18 -12.07 0.87
N PHE A 324 7.43 -10.99 1.12
CA PHE A 324 7.50 -10.20 2.36
C PHE A 324 6.12 -10.00 3.03
N GLY A 325 5.11 -10.76 2.62
CA GLY A 325 3.74 -10.64 3.14
C GLY A 325 3.13 -9.26 2.86
N VAL A 326 2.25 -8.78 3.74
CA VAL A 326 1.55 -7.49 3.57
C VAL A 326 2.53 -6.32 3.41
N THR A 327 3.71 -6.38 4.02
CA THR A 327 4.75 -5.34 3.86
C THR A 327 5.33 -5.31 2.44
N GLY A 328 5.35 -6.44 1.75
CA GLY A 328 5.86 -6.58 0.40
C GLY A 328 4.98 -5.99 -0.68
N LEU A 329 3.68 -5.82 -0.40
CA LEU A 329 2.75 -5.10 -1.28
C LEU A 329 3.29 -3.70 -1.64
N PHE A 330 4.07 -3.11 -0.74
CA PHE A 330 4.70 -1.80 -0.91
C PHE A 330 6.12 -1.87 -1.45
N ILE A 331 6.94 -2.78 -0.91
CA ILE A 331 8.36 -2.87 -1.27
C ILE A 331 8.55 -3.36 -2.71
N GLY A 332 7.72 -4.32 -3.14
CA GLY A 332 7.89 -4.99 -4.43
C GLY A 332 7.83 -4.05 -5.63
N PRO A 333 6.78 -3.21 -5.79
CA PRO A 333 6.69 -2.26 -6.90
C PRO A 333 7.86 -1.26 -6.92
N VAL A 334 8.32 -0.83 -5.74
CA VAL A 334 9.40 0.15 -5.59
C VAL A 334 10.73 -0.45 -6.00
N MET A 335 11.05 -1.63 -5.48
CA MET A 335 12.29 -2.33 -5.81
C MET A 335 12.38 -2.63 -7.30
N LEU A 336 11.29 -3.10 -7.91
CA LEU A 336 11.25 -3.34 -9.35
C LEU A 336 11.33 -2.04 -10.15
N ALA A 337 10.67 -0.97 -9.73
CA ALA A 337 10.74 0.32 -10.43
C ALA A 337 12.14 0.93 -10.38
N VAL A 338 12.82 0.87 -9.23
CA VAL A 338 14.21 1.32 -9.08
C VAL A 338 15.13 0.46 -9.95
N THR A 339 14.96 -0.86 -9.90
CA THR A 339 15.76 -1.78 -10.72
C THR A 339 15.57 -1.51 -12.21
N TYR A 340 14.32 -1.36 -12.65
CA TYR A 340 13.99 -1.02 -14.04
C TYR A 340 14.58 0.33 -14.44
N SER A 341 14.46 1.36 -13.60
CA SER A 341 15.01 2.69 -13.88
C SER A 341 16.53 2.64 -14.04
N LEU A 342 17.24 1.89 -13.20
CA LEU A 342 18.69 1.73 -13.28
C LEU A 342 19.11 0.90 -14.51
N LEU A 343 18.35 -0.16 -14.84
CA LEU A 343 18.60 -0.97 -16.03
C LEU A 343 18.40 -0.20 -17.32
N VAL A 344 17.29 0.55 -17.44
CA VAL A 344 17.01 1.39 -18.62
C VAL A 344 18.10 2.44 -18.78
N GLN A 345 18.52 3.09 -17.70
CA GLN A 345 19.64 4.03 -17.75
C GLN A 345 20.91 3.34 -18.27
N TRP A 346 21.27 2.19 -17.71
CA TRP A 346 22.47 1.46 -18.11
C TRP A 346 22.46 1.05 -19.59
N VAL A 347 21.29 0.68 -20.12
CA VAL A 347 21.14 0.35 -21.55
C VAL A 347 21.25 1.59 -22.43
N VAL A 348 20.54 2.67 -22.10
CA VAL A 348 20.48 3.90 -22.93
C VAL A 348 21.79 4.69 -22.89
N GLU A 349 22.48 4.72 -21.75
CA GLU A 349 23.77 5.43 -21.60
C GLU A 349 24.87 4.77 -22.45
N LYS A 350 24.72 3.49 -22.78
CA LYS A 350 25.65 2.75 -23.64
C LYS A 350 25.53 3.10 -25.13
N GLU A 351 24.35 3.50 -25.60
CA GLU A 351 24.14 3.90 -27.00
C GLU A 351 24.73 5.30 -27.30
N ALA A 352 24.73 6.22 -26.32
CA ALA A 352 25.27 7.57 -26.50
C ALA A 352 26.81 7.61 -26.64
N ASP A 353 27.52 6.66 -26.01
CA ASP A 353 28.97 6.52 -26.14
C ASP A 353 29.41 5.78 -27.43
N GLU A 354 28.52 4.99 -28.06
CA GLU A 354 28.82 4.30 -29.33
C GLU A 354 28.59 5.18 -30.57
N ASP A 355 27.63 6.12 -30.54
CA ASP A 355 27.37 7.07 -31.66
C ASP A 355 28.33 8.28 -31.67
N SER A 356 29.18 8.44 -30.66
CA SER A 356 30.14 9.55 -30.53
C SER A 356 31.62 9.15 -30.72
N GLY A 357 31.89 7.90 -31.14
CA GLY A 357 33.21 7.38 -31.50
C GLY A 357 33.41 7.19 -33.00
#